data_AF-A0A812W1K2-F1
#
_entry.id   AF-A0A812W1K2-F1
#
_cell.length_a   1.000
_cell.length_b   1.000
_cell.length_c   1.000
_cell.angle_alpha   90.00
_cell.angle_beta   90.00
_cell.angle_gamma   90.00
#
_symmetry.space_group_name_H-M   'P 1'
#
loop_
_entity.id
_entity.type
_entity.pdbx_description
1 polymer ?
#
loop_
_entity_poly.entity_id
_entity_poly.type
_entity_poly.pdbx_seq_one_letter_code
_entity_poly.pdbx_strand_id
1 'polypeptide(L)'
;MGISDDALDLVLQKWAWAKGEEAAMKKTIEMCKTQVEKAMQERKTEVINTGAYEVKKSQRQTEHVSKKDLPANIWSKYAKTSKFSVLAFKALKGKGAMKSKAKAKAKAKSTAMKKG
;
A
#
# COMPACT_ATOMS: atom_id res chain seq x y z
N MET A 1 26.95 -7.11 -24.00
CA MET A 1 27.11 -8.38 -23.26
C MET A 1 25.94 -8.49 -22.29
N GLY A 2 25.20 -9.61 -22.37
CA GLY A 2 24.11 -9.90 -21.43
C GLY A 2 24.65 -10.14 -20.02
N ILE A 3 23.76 -10.11 -19.03
CA ILE A 3 24.09 -10.49 -17.66
C ILE A 3 24.54 -11.97 -17.67
N SER A 4 25.60 -12.31 -16.95
CA SER A 4 26.00 -13.71 -16.77
C SER A 4 25.04 -14.42 -15.83
N ASP A 5 24.92 -15.75 -15.96
CA ASP A 5 23.99 -16.55 -15.16
C ASP A 5 24.25 -16.39 -13.65
N ASP A 6 25.53 -16.33 -13.23
CA ASP A 6 25.89 -16.06 -11.83
C ASP A 6 25.44 -14.67 -11.34
N ALA A 7 25.50 -13.66 -12.23
CA ALA A 7 25.04 -12.32 -11.90
C ALA A 7 23.50 -12.25 -11.88
N LEU A 8 22.81 -13.03 -12.71
CA LEU A 8 21.36 -13.18 -12.71
C LEU A 8 20.88 -13.84 -11.41
N ASP A 9 21.56 -14.90 -10.96
CA ASP A 9 21.24 -15.59 -9.72
C ASP A 9 21.32 -14.67 -8.50
N LEU A 10 22.32 -13.80 -8.44
CA LEU A 10 22.41 -12.79 -7.38
C LEU A 10 21.26 -11.77 -7.42
N VAL A 11 20.69 -11.49 -8.59
CA VAL A 11 19.51 -10.63 -8.74
C VAL A 11 18.26 -11.37 -8.30
N LEU A 12 18.10 -12.64 -8.69
CA LEU A 12 16.96 -13.47 -8.31
C LEU A 12 16.93 -13.74 -6.79
N GLN A 13 18.08 -13.98 -6.16
CA GLN A 13 18.18 -14.11 -4.69
C GLN A 13 17.75 -12.82 -3.98
N LYS A 14 18.21 -11.65 -4.46
CA LYS A 14 17.75 -10.35 -3.93
C LYS A 14 16.26 -10.16 -4.10
N TRP A 15 15.71 -10.59 -5.23
CA TRP A 15 14.28 -10.50 -5.49
C TRP A 15 13.48 -11.41 -4.56
N ALA A 16 13.91 -12.66 -4.37
CA ALA A 16 13.28 -13.59 -3.43
C ALA A 16 13.27 -13.04 -2.00
N TRP A 17 14.40 -12.48 -1.53
CA TRP A 17 14.48 -11.82 -0.24
C TRP A 17 13.54 -10.60 -0.15
N ALA A 18 13.54 -9.74 -1.16
CA ALA A 18 12.67 -8.55 -1.21
C ALA A 18 11.19 -8.94 -1.20
N LYS A 19 10.81 -10.05 -1.84
CA LYS A 19 9.45 -10.60 -1.81
C LYS A 19 9.06 -11.11 -0.42
N GLY A 20 10.00 -11.74 0.30
CA GLY A 20 9.79 -12.13 1.70
C GLY A 20 9.52 -10.91 2.60
N GLU A 21 10.34 -9.87 2.48
CA GLU A 21 10.16 -8.61 3.22
C GLU A 21 8.85 -7.90 2.82
N GLU A 22 8.48 -7.91 1.54
CA GLU A 22 7.21 -7.35 1.05
C GLU A 22 6.02 -8.02 1.75
N ALA A 23 6.02 -9.35 1.85
CA ALA A 23 4.96 -10.10 2.51
C ALA A 23 4.88 -9.78 4.01
N ALA A 24 6.02 -9.72 4.71
CA ALA A 24 6.08 -9.36 6.12
C ALA A 24 5.58 -7.93 6.37
N MET A 25 6.07 -6.97 5.58
CA MET A 25 5.67 -5.56 5.69
C MET A 25 4.21 -5.35 5.32
N LYS A 26 3.67 -6.11 4.36
CA LYS A 26 2.24 -6.06 4.00
C LYS A 26 1.37 -6.45 5.21
N LYS A 27 1.75 -7.48 5.97
CA LYS A 27 1.05 -7.85 7.20
C LYS A 27 1.07 -6.71 8.23
N THR A 28 2.22 -6.08 8.44
CA THR A 28 2.33 -4.92 9.34
C THR A 28 1.47 -3.74 8.87
N ILE A 29 1.46 -3.45 7.57
CA ILE A 29 0.64 -2.38 7.00
C ILE A 29 -0.85 -2.64 7.26
N GLU A 30 -1.33 -3.87 7.05
CA GLU A 30 -2.73 -4.21 7.31
C GLU A 30 -3.07 -4.09 8.80
N MET A 31 -2.19 -4.54 9.71
CA MET A 31 -2.38 -4.32 11.15
C MET A 31 -2.47 -2.83 11.52
N CYS A 32 -1.64 -1.97 10.89
CA CYS A 32 -1.72 -0.52 11.09
C CYS A 32 -3.02 0.07 10.55
N LYS A 33 -3.50 -0.39 9.39
CA LYS A 33 -4.79 0.04 8.83
C LYS A 33 -5.94 -0.30 9.77
N THR A 34 -6.01 -1.54 10.29
CA THR A 34 -7.05 -1.94 11.24
C THR A 34 -7.05 -1.05 12.48
N GLN A 35 -5.88 -0.70 13.02
CA GLN A 35 -5.77 0.20 14.17
C GLN A 35 -6.24 1.62 13.84
N VAL A 36 -5.88 2.14 12.66
CA VAL A 36 -6.33 3.47 12.21
C VAL A 36 -7.84 3.48 11.98
N GLU A 37 -8.43 2.43 11.41
CA GLU A 37 -9.88 2.33 11.24
C GLU A 37 -10.61 2.28 12.58
N LYS A 38 -10.09 1.53 13.56
CA LYS A 38 -10.62 1.52 14.92
C LYS A 38 -10.59 2.93 15.53
N ALA A 39 -9.46 3.63 15.43
CA ALA A 39 -9.33 5.00 15.92
C ALA A 39 -10.27 5.99 15.20
N MET A 40 -10.49 5.82 13.88
CA MET A 40 -11.45 6.62 13.10
C MET A 40 -12.89 6.37 13.55
N GLN A 41 -13.24 5.11 13.84
CA GLN A 41 -14.56 4.72 14.32
C GLN A 41 -14.84 5.28 15.72
N GLU A 42 -13.87 5.18 16.64
CA GLU A 42 -13.97 5.74 17.99
C GLU A 42 -14.13 7.25 17.98
N ARG A 43 -13.38 7.95 17.11
CA ARG A 43 -13.44 9.40 16.96
C ARG A 43 -14.60 9.89 16.10
N LYS A 44 -15.33 8.98 15.43
CA LYS A 44 -16.38 9.28 14.45
C LYS A 44 -15.92 10.27 13.37
N THR A 45 -14.69 10.10 12.88
CA THR A 45 -14.09 10.98 11.87
C THR A 45 -13.56 10.16 10.69
N GLU A 46 -13.73 10.70 9.48
CA GLU A 46 -13.22 10.07 8.25
C GLU A 46 -11.80 10.55 7.89
N VAL A 47 -11.31 11.60 8.56
CA VAL A 47 -9.98 12.17 8.34
C VAL A 47 -9.29 12.29 9.69
N ILE A 48 -8.11 11.67 9.79
CA ILE A 48 -7.21 11.84 10.92
C ILE A 48 -5.98 12.60 10.44
N ASN A 49 -5.81 13.80 10.98
CA ASN A 49 -4.59 14.59 10.81
C ASN A 49 -3.79 14.54 12.11
N THR A 50 -2.56 14.08 12.00
CA THR A 50 -1.53 14.20 13.03
C THR A 50 -0.54 15.27 12.60
N GLY A 51 0.32 15.74 13.50
CA GLY A 51 1.36 16.73 13.17
C GLY A 51 2.34 16.30 12.08
N ALA A 52 2.35 15.02 11.65
CA ALA A 52 3.25 14.52 10.61
C ALA A 52 2.59 13.67 9.53
N TYR A 53 1.33 13.25 9.70
CA TYR A 53 0.65 12.33 8.79
C TYR A 53 -0.84 12.64 8.70
N GLU A 54 -1.39 12.47 7.51
CA GLU A 54 -2.81 12.56 7.20
C GLU A 54 -3.28 11.18 6.72
N VAL A 55 -4.39 10.71 7.28
CA VAL A 55 -5.08 9.51 6.77
C VAL A 55 -6.53 9.87 6.51
N LYS A 56 -6.98 9.63 5.28
CA LYS A 56 -8.37 9.84 4.86
C LYS A 56 -9.01 8.51 4.49
N LYS A 57 -10.13 8.19 5.13
CA LYS A 57 -11.02 7.10 4.74
C LYS A 57 -11.91 7.58 3.60
N SER A 58 -12.09 6.76 2.58
CA SER A 58 -12.99 7.04 1.48
C SER A 58 -13.67 5.75 1.05
N GLN A 59 -14.99 5.81 0.87
CA GLN A 59 -15.75 4.65 0.44
C GLN A 59 -15.68 4.56 -1.09
N ARG A 60 -15.26 3.40 -1.59
CA ARG A 60 -15.25 3.11 -3.02
C ARG A 60 -16.32 2.06 -3.31
N GLN A 61 -16.86 2.16 -4.51
CA GLN A 61 -17.87 1.26 -5.03
C GLN A 61 -17.34 0.66 -6.33
N THR A 62 -17.46 -0.66 -6.48
CA THR A 62 -17.16 -1.35 -7.73
C THR A 62 -18.36 -2.18 -8.15
N GLU A 63 -18.67 -2.14 -9.44
CA GLU A 63 -19.74 -2.94 -10.05
C GLU A 63 -19.08 -4.12 -10.78
N HIS A 64 -19.54 -5.34 -10.51
CA HIS A 64 -18.98 -6.55 -11.13
C HIS A 64 -19.31 -6.67 -12.62
N VAL A 65 -20.33 -5.96 -13.10
CA VAL A 65 -20.76 -5.90 -14.50
C VAL A 65 -21.20 -4.48 -14.85
N SER A 66 -20.70 -3.97 -15.97
CA SER A 66 -20.99 -2.62 -16.43
C SER A 66 -22.39 -2.54 -17.03
N LYS A 67 -23.05 -1.40 -16.84
CA LYS A 67 -24.30 -1.06 -17.55
C LYS A 67 -24.15 -1.02 -19.08
N LYS A 68 -22.91 -0.86 -19.57
CA LYS A 68 -22.61 -0.81 -21.00
C LYS A 68 -22.55 -2.19 -21.65
N ASP A 69 -22.25 -3.23 -20.86
CA ASP A 69 -21.99 -4.58 -21.38
C ASP A 69 -23.25 -5.46 -21.32
N LEU A 70 -24.29 -5.03 -20.61
CA LEU A 70 -25.51 -5.81 -20.39
C LEU A 70 -26.79 -4.99 -20.60
N PRO A 71 -27.82 -5.59 -21.21
CA PRO A 71 -29.16 -5.04 -21.25
C PRO A 71 -29.68 -4.73 -19.83
N ALA A 72 -30.41 -3.62 -19.68
CA ALA A 72 -30.82 -3.09 -18.36
C ALA A 72 -31.61 -4.10 -17.49
N ASN A 73 -32.40 -4.97 -18.13
CA ASN A 73 -33.18 -6.03 -17.48
C ASN A 73 -32.32 -7.17 -16.92
N ILE A 74 -31.16 -7.44 -17.51
CA ILE A 74 -30.19 -8.43 -17.04
C ILE A 74 -29.23 -7.77 -16.05
N TRP A 75 -28.75 -6.57 -16.36
CA TRP A 75 -27.91 -5.79 -15.46
C TRP A 75 -28.54 -5.63 -14.08
N SER A 76 -29.81 -5.23 -14.00
CA SER A 76 -30.50 -5.05 -12.70
C SER A 76 -30.62 -6.34 -11.88
N LYS A 77 -30.60 -7.51 -12.52
CA LYS A 77 -30.68 -8.81 -11.83
C LYS A 77 -29.33 -9.30 -11.31
N TYR A 78 -28.23 -8.94 -11.97
CA TYR A 78 -26.91 -9.51 -11.70
C TYR A 78 -25.83 -8.48 -11.33
N ALA A 79 -26.14 -7.19 -11.34
CA ALA A 79 -25.23 -6.13 -10.95
C ALA A 79 -24.92 -6.20 -9.46
N LYS A 80 -23.90 -6.97 -9.12
CA LYS A 80 -23.35 -7.02 -7.78
C LYS A 80 -22.47 -5.80 -7.57
N THR A 81 -22.86 -4.98 -6.61
CA THR A 81 -22.12 -3.83 -6.17
C THR A 81 -21.36 -4.16 -4.89
N SER A 82 -20.03 -4.03 -4.91
CA SER A 82 -19.20 -4.14 -3.71
C SER A 82 -18.80 -2.76 -3.22
N LYS A 83 -19.04 -2.49 -1.93
CA LYS A 83 -18.60 -1.26 -1.26
C LYS A 83 -17.49 -1.61 -0.30
N PHE A 84 -16.34 -0.95 -0.41
CA PHE A 84 -15.23 -1.14 0.50
C PHE A 84 -14.58 0.19 0.87
N SER A 85 -13.98 0.21 2.05
CA SER A 85 -13.28 1.39 2.55
C SER A 85 -11.83 1.39 2.05
N VAL A 86 -11.38 2.52 1.53
CA VAL A 86 -10.00 2.74 1.12
C VAL A 86 -9.41 3.81 2.02
N LEU A 87 -8.24 3.52 2.59
CA LEU A 87 -7.46 4.46 3.39
C LEU A 87 -6.37 5.10 2.52
N ALA A 88 -6.47 6.41 2.31
CA ALA A 88 -5.42 7.19 1.67
C ALA A 88 -4.45 7.71 2.75
N PHE A 89 -3.23 7.20 2.76
CA PHE A 89 -2.16 7.64 3.66
C PHE A 89 -1.29 8.70 2.98
N LYS A 90 -1.07 9.82 3.66
CA LYS A 90 -0.22 10.92 3.20
C LYS A 90 0.71 11.36 4.33
N ALA A 91 2.00 11.41 4.04
CA ALA A 91 2.95 12.03 4.96
C ALA A 91 2.91 13.55 4.80
N LEU A 92 2.66 14.28 5.89
CA LEU A 92 2.78 15.74 5.96
C LEU A 92 4.25 16.09 6.23
N LYS A 93 4.67 17.34 5.94
CA LYS A 93 6.05 17.84 6.16
C LYS A 93 6.41 17.97 7.66
N GLY A 94 6.17 16.94 8.46
CA GLY A 94 6.58 16.84 9.86
C GLY A 94 7.90 16.07 10.00
N LYS A 95 8.65 16.33 11.08
CA LYS A 95 9.94 15.69 11.42
C LYS A 95 9.92 14.15 11.33
N GLY A 96 8.76 13.50 11.50
CA GLY A 96 8.58 12.06 11.36
C GLY A 96 8.73 11.54 9.91
N ALA A 97 8.13 12.22 8.93
CA ALA A 97 8.23 11.86 7.51
C ALA A 97 9.65 12.04 6.94
N MET A 98 10.38 13.02 7.47
CA MET A 98 11.78 13.27 7.12
C MET A 98 12.70 12.15 7.63
N LYS A 99 12.45 11.64 8.85
CA LYS A 99 13.23 10.54 9.45
C LYS A 99 13.01 9.20 8.74
N SER A 100 11.77 8.87 8.33
CA SER A 100 11.48 7.64 7.59
C SER A 100 12.04 7.68 6.15
N LYS A 101 11.95 8.83 5.46
CA LYS A 101 12.60 9.03 4.16
C LYS A 101 14.13 9.00 4.26
N ALA A 102 14.71 9.53 5.35
CA ALA A 102 16.15 9.47 5.61
C ALA A 102 16.62 8.05 5.96
N LYS A 103 15.90 7.30 6.81
CA LYS A 103 16.24 5.89 7.12
C LYS A 103 16.14 4.99 5.88
N ALA A 104 15.12 5.19 5.03
CA ALA A 104 14.99 4.44 3.78
C ALA A 104 16.15 4.73 2.82
N LYS A 105 16.56 6.00 2.67
CA LYS A 105 17.74 6.36 1.87
C LYS A 105 19.06 5.87 2.48
N ALA A 106 19.19 5.86 3.80
CA ALA A 106 20.37 5.35 4.49
C ALA A 106 20.51 3.83 4.33
N LYS A 107 19.41 3.06 4.47
CA LYS A 107 19.41 1.61 4.23
C LYS A 107 19.76 1.29 2.77
N ALA A 108 19.21 2.04 1.82
CA ALA A 108 19.53 1.88 0.40
C ALA A 108 21.01 2.18 0.09
N LYS A 109 21.61 3.22 0.70
CA LYS A 109 23.05 3.51 0.57
C LYS A 109 23.93 2.44 1.23
N SER A 110 23.59 1.94 2.42
CA SER A 110 24.38 0.89 3.08
C SER A 110 24.37 -0.42 2.30
N THR A 111 23.25 -0.77 1.65
CA THR A 111 23.17 -1.97 0.81
C THR A 111 23.93 -1.83 -0.50
N ALA A 112 24.03 -0.61 -1.04
CA ALA A 112 24.85 -0.32 -2.22
C ALA A 112 26.35 -0.34 -1.90
N MET A 113 26.75 0.17 -0.72
CA MET A 113 28.16 0.32 -0.33
C MET A 113 28.79 -0.99 0.19
N LYS A 114 27.98 -1.97 0.63
CA LYS A 114 28.45 -3.30 1.05
C LYS A 114 28.63 -4.29 -0.12
N LYS A 115 28.39 -3.84 -1.37
CA LYS A 115 28.55 -4.63 -2.61
C LYS A 115 29.52 -3.98 -3.62
N GLY A 116 30.27 -2.97 -3.19
CA GLY A 116 31.41 -2.41 -3.94
C GLY A 116 32.71 -2.97 -3.42
#